data_AF-A0A3C0BDU8-F1
#
_entry.id   AF-A0A3C0BDU8-F1
#
_cell.length_a   1.000
_cell.length_b   1.000
_cell.length_c   1.000
_cell.angle_alpha   90.00
_cell.angle_beta   90.00
_cell.angle_gamma   90.00
#
_symmetry.space_group_name_H-M   'P 1'
#
loop_
_entity.id
_entity.type
_entity.pdbx_description
1 polymer ?
#
loop_
_entity_poly.entity_id
_entity_poly.type
_entity_poly.pdbx_seq_one_letter_code
_entity_poly.pdbx_strand_id
1 'polypeptide(L)'
;SLFAGNEIDLPKFSFVNGKRFYDGTKLQLGENAILVIEGIHALNPLISRSIEASRMMKVYVSALTPLRIDSNNNIPTNENRLIRRMVRDSRYRGYSALDTMRRWPSVRLGEEIHIFPFQEEADVMF
;
A
#
# COMPACT_ATOMS: atom_id res chain seq x y z
N SER A 1 -9.98 21.95 -0.56
CA SER A 1 -9.26 20.65 -0.56
C SER A 1 -8.50 20.52 -1.88
N LEU A 2 -7.60 19.55 -2.03
CA LEU A 2 -6.89 19.32 -3.29
C LEU A 2 -7.86 19.15 -4.48
N PHE A 3 -8.97 18.43 -4.27
CA PHE A 3 -10.05 18.26 -5.27
C PHE A 3 -10.82 19.54 -5.61
N ALA A 4 -10.69 20.60 -4.80
CA ALA A 4 -11.26 21.92 -5.10
C ALA A 4 -10.28 22.84 -5.86
N GLY A 5 -9.12 22.30 -6.30
CA GLY A 5 -8.08 23.07 -7.00
C GLY A 5 -7.17 23.90 -6.07
N ASN A 6 -7.32 23.76 -4.75
CA ASN A 6 -6.48 24.47 -3.80
C ASN A 6 -5.11 23.83 -3.69
N GLU A 7 -4.09 24.65 -3.47
CA GLU A 7 -2.77 24.20 -3.02
C GLU A 7 -2.87 23.65 -1.59
N ILE A 8 -2.20 22.53 -1.32
CA ILE A 8 -2.10 21.92 0.01
C ILE A 8 -0.64 21.66 0.39
N ASP A 9 -0.35 21.61 1.68
CA ASP A 9 0.90 21.03 2.18
C ASP A 9 0.81 19.50 2.17
N LEU A 10 1.68 18.86 1.42
CA LEU A 10 1.68 17.42 1.23
C LEU A 10 2.35 16.72 2.43
N PRO A 11 1.61 15.97 3.25
CA PRO A 11 2.21 15.25 4.37
C PRO A 11 3.08 14.09 3.85
N LYS A 12 4.21 13.86 4.53
CA LYS A 12 5.07 12.70 4.31
C LYS A 12 5.11 11.84 5.57
N PHE A 13 5.34 10.53 5.41
CA PHE A 13 5.45 9.61 6.53
C PHE A 13 6.89 9.12 6.68
N SER A 14 7.47 9.32 7.86
CA SER A 14 8.77 8.74 8.20
C SER A 14 8.58 7.34 8.76
N PHE A 15 9.01 6.32 8.01
CA PHE A 15 8.97 4.93 8.49
C PHE A 15 9.93 4.67 9.65
N VAL A 16 11.03 5.43 9.73
CA VAL A 16 12.01 5.32 10.82
C VAL A 16 11.41 5.87 12.12
N ASN A 17 10.78 7.04 12.04
CA ASN A 17 10.22 7.71 13.23
C ASN A 17 8.76 7.30 13.53
N GLY A 18 8.12 6.58 12.60
CA GLY A 18 6.72 6.18 12.68
C GLY A 18 5.72 7.34 12.71
N LYS A 19 6.10 8.52 12.18
CA LYS A 19 5.33 9.75 12.31
C LYS A 19 5.19 10.49 10.99
N ARG A 20 4.05 11.16 10.85
CA ARG A 20 3.81 12.15 9.79
C ARG A 20 4.64 13.40 10.05
N PHE A 21 5.20 13.97 8.98
CA PHE A 21 5.90 15.25 9.00
C PHE A 21 5.55 16.07 7.75
N TYR A 22 5.90 17.36 7.79
CA TYR A 22 5.76 18.31 6.70
C TYR A 22 7.12 18.94 6.47
N ASP A 23 7.54 19.02 5.21
CA ASP A 23 8.84 19.60 4.81
C ASP A 23 8.68 20.78 3.84
N GLY A 24 7.47 21.36 3.80
CA GLY A 24 7.14 22.46 2.90
C GLY A 24 6.82 22.02 1.47
N THR A 25 6.82 20.72 1.16
CA THR A 25 6.35 20.23 -0.14
C THR A 25 4.87 20.56 -0.31
N LYS A 26 4.54 21.25 -1.39
CA LYS A 26 3.17 21.60 -1.74
C LYS A 26 2.66 20.82 -2.94
N LEU A 27 1.35 20.66 -3.03
CA LEU A 27 0.68 19.98 -4.13
C LEU A 27 -0.58 20.75 -4.54
N GLN A 28 -0.74 20.98 -5.84
CA GLN A 28 -1.94 21.55 -6.45
C GLN A 28 -2.25 20.77 -7.74
N LEU A 29 -3.52 20.49 -8.00
CA LEU A 29 -3.94 19.84 -9.25
C LEU A 29 -4.09 20.90 -10.35
N GLY A 30 -3.45 20.65 -11.50
CA GLY A 30 -3.73 21.37 -12.73
C GLY A 30 -4.99 20.86 -13.43
N GLU A 31 -5.45 21.59 -14.45
CA GLU A 31 -6.71 21.33 -15.16
C GLU A 31 -6.84 19.91 -15.73
N ASN A 32 -5.73 19.31 -16.17
CA ASN A 32 -5.68 17.95 -16.73
C ASN A 32 -4.80 16.99 -15.91
N ALA A 33 -4.62 17.27 -14.60
CA ALA A 33 -3.76 16.44 -13.76
C ALA A 33 -4.43 15.10 -13.42
N ILE A 34 -3.64 14.03 -13.44
CA ILE A 34 -4.03 12.71 -12.94
C ILE A 34 -3.44 12.54 -11.54
N LEU A 35 -4.29 12.23 -10.57
CA LEU A 35 -3.87 11.91 -9.21
C LEU A 35 -3.77 10.39 -9.05
N VAL A 36 -2.57 9.90 -8.71
CA VAL A 36 -2.37 8.50 -8.33
C VAL A 36 -2.36 8.41 -6.81
N ILE A 37 -3.32 7.66 -6.26
CA ILE A 37 -3.39 7.36 -4.83
C ILE A 37 -2.96 5.91 -4.65
N GLU A 38 -1.81 5.71 -4.00
CA GLU A 38 -1.29 4.39 -3.70
C GLU A 38 -1.34 4.11 -2.20
N GLY A 39 -1.52 2.84 -1.86
CA GLY A 39 -1.54 2.39 -0.48
C GLY A 39 -2.46 1.19 -0.25
N ILE A 40 -2.22 0.50 0.85
CA ILE A 40 -2.91 -0.74 1.19
C ILE A 40 -4.43 -0.59 1.43
N HIS A 41 -4.92 0.64 1.61
CA HIS A 41 -6.34 0.93 1.81
C HIS A 41 -6.98 1.69 0.64
N ALA A 42 -6.28 1.87 -0.48
CA ALA A 42 -6.75 2.71 -1.58
C ALA A 42 -8.09 2.25 -2.20
N LEU A 43 -8.41 0.96 -2.11
CA LEU A 43 -9.68 0.38 -2.58
C LEU A 43 -10.82 0.48 -1.57
N ASN A 44 -10.56 0.91 -0.32
CA ASN A 44 -11.61 1.03 0.67
C ASN A 44 -12.57 2.17 0.27
N PRO A 45 -13.88 1.91 0.09
CA PRO A 45 -14.86 2.92 -0.34
C PRO A 45 -14.95 4.15 0.57
N LEU A 46 -14.50 4.05 1.83
CA LEU A 46 -14.42 5.19 2.73
C LEU A 46 -13.42 6.25 2.25
N ILE A 47 -12.35 5.86 1.56
CA ILE A 47 -11.33 6.77 1.02
C ILE A 47 -11.88 7.56 -0.17
N SER A 48 -12.66 6.90 -1.03
CA SER A 48 -13.17 7.48 -2.27
C SER A 48 -14.59 8.04 -2.18
N ARG A 49 -15.22 8.05 -0.99
CA ARG A 49 -16.64 8.38 -0.80
C ARG A 49 -17.05 9.74 -1.38
N SER A 50 -16.15 10.71 -1.42
CA SER A 50 -16.41 12.07 -1.92
C SER A 50 -16.09 12.26 -3.41
N ILE A 51 -15.73 11.20 -4.14
CA ILE A 51 -15.30 11.26 -5.54
C ILE A 51 -16.33 10.50 -6.39
N GLU A 52 -16.76 11.11 -7.48
CA GLU A 52 -17.65 10.46 -8.45
C GLU A 52 -16.97 9.24 -9.07
N ALA A 53 -17.67 8.10 -9.11
CA ALA A 53 -17.12 6.84 -9.62
C ALA A 53 -16.60 6.93 -11.07
N SER A 54 -17.25 7.73 -11.92
CA SER A 54 -16.85 7.97 -13.31
C SER A 54 -15.51 8.68 -13.47
N ARG A 55 -14.99 9.29 -12.39
CA ARG A 55 -13.70 10.01 -12.37
C ARG A 55 -12.58 9.19 -11.75
N MET A 56 -12.82 7.91 -11.49
CA MET A 56 -11.87 7.03 -10.82
C MET A 56 -11.63 5.78 -11.64
N MET A 57 -10.40 5.28 -11.52
CA MET A 57 -10.01 3.95 -11.95
C MET A 57 -9.30 3.30 -10.77
N LYS A 58 -9.83 2.18 -10.32
CA LYS A 58 -9.34 1.40 -9.18
C LYS A 58 -8.52 0.23 -9.69
N VAL A 59 -7.28 0.12 -9.21
CA VAL A 59 -6.35 -0.93 -9.62
C VAL A 59 -5.93 -1.74 -8.41
N TYR A 60 -6.04 -3.07 -8.50
CA TYR A 60 -5.49 -4.00 -7.53
C TYR A 60 -4.26 -4.69 -8.12
N VAL A 61 -3.14 -4.69 -7.38
CA VAL A 61 -1.90 -5.35 -7.80
C VAL A 61 -1.53 -6.40 -6.76
N SER A 62 -1.53 -7.67 -7.18
CA SER A 62 -1.27 -8.80 -6.32
C SER A 62 0.14 -9.36 -6.58
N ALA A 63 1.01 -9.28 -5.57
CA ALA A 63 2.37 -9.80 -5.68
C ALA A 63 2.44 -11.32 -5.39
N LEU A 64 1.68 -12.12 -6.16
CA LEU A 64 1.58 -13.59 -6.02
C LEU A 64 2.59 -14.35 -6.87
N THR A 65 3.82 -13.84 -6.99
CA THR A 65 4.87 -14.53 -7.74
C THR A 65 5.27 -15.81 -7.02
N PRO A 66 5.03 -17.01 -7.59
CA PRO A 66 5.54 -18.24 -7.03
C PRO A 66 7.06 -18.28 -7.24
N LEU A 67 7.81 -18.63 -6.20
CA LEU A 67 9.24 -18.90 -6.33
C LEU A 67 9.47 -20.39 -6.21
N ARG A 68 10.30 -20.93 -7.11
CA ARG A 68 10.72 -22.34 -7.09
C ARG A 68 12.14 -22.42 -6.58
N ILE A 69 12.39 -23.31 -5.62
CA ILE A 69 13.76 -23.64 -5.17
C ILE A 69 14.36 -24.65 -6.16
N ASP A 70 13.56 -25.63 -6.56
CA ASP A 70 13.91 -26.64 -7.55
C ASP A 70 12.64 -27.11 -8.30
N SER A 71 12.76 -28.19 -9.08
CA SER A 71 11.67 -28.72 -9.90
C SER A 71 10.45 -29.21 -9.09
N ASN A 72 10.62 -29.51 -7.81
CA ASN A 72 9.60 -30.14 -6.96
C ASN A 72 9.19 -29.26 -5.75
N ASN A 73 10.00 -28.26 -5.38
CA ASN A 73 9.80 -27.45 -4.20
C ASN A 73 9.46 -25.99 -4.55
N ASN A 74 8.25 -25.57 -4.20
CA ASN A 74 7.79 -24.18 -4.31
C ASN A 74 7.84 -23.50 -2.92
N ILE A 75 8.24 -22.23 -2.90
CA ILE A 75 8.05 -21.36 -1.73
C ILE A 75 6.63 -20.79 -1.79
N PRO A 76 5.81 -21.00 -0.76
CA PRO A 76 4.50 -20.36 -0.65
C PRO A 76 4.58 -18.83 -0.80
N THR A 77 3.62 -18.22 -1.50
CA THR A 77 3.65 -16.78 -1.82
C THR A 77 3.64 -15.89 -0.58
N ASN A 78 2.99 -16.34 0.50
CA ASN A 78 2.99 -15.69 1.82
C ASN A 78 4.39 -15.72 2.47
N GLU A 79 5.12 -16.83 2.38
CA GLU A 79 6.48 -16.95 2.90
C GLU A 79 7.46 -16.09 2.10
N ASN A 80 7.36 -16.09 0.77
CA ASN A 80 8.13 -15.19 -0.07
C ASN A 80 7.85 -13.72 0.30
N ARG A 81 6.59 -13.36 0.57
CA ARG A 81 6.22 -12.01 1.04
C ARG A 81 6.85 -11.70 2.41
N LEU A 82 6.84 -12.65 3.34
CA LEU A 82 7.48 -12.49 4.65
C LEU A 82 9.00 -12.27 4.52
N ILE A 83 9.68 -13.04 3.68
CA ILE A 83 11.13 -12.89 3.43
C ILE A 83 11.45 -11.51 2.85
N ARG A 84 10.74 -11.10 1.79
CA ARG A 84 10.91 -9.74 1.22
C ARG A 84 10.66 -8.65 2.25
N ARG A 85 9.66 -8.85 3.12
CA ARG A 85 9.35 -7.92 4.20
C ARG A 85 10.47 -7.85 5.23
N MET A 86 11.03 -8.98 5.67
CA MET A 86 12.16 -9.00 6.61
C MET A 86 13.36 -8.23 6.05
N VAL A 87 13.71 -8.45 4.78
CA VAL A 87 14.82 -7.73 4.12
C VAL A 87 14.54 -6.24 4.05
N ARG A 88 13.34 -5.84 3.61
CA ARG A 88 12.95 -4.42 3.52
C ARG A 88 12.93 -3.74 4.89
N ASP A 89 12.29 -4.37 5.87
CA ASP A 89 12.09 -3.80 7.20
C ASP A 89 13.45 -3.67 7.94
N SER A 90 14.38 -4.61 7.72
CA SER A 90 15.76 -4.51 8.20
C SER A 90 16.55 -3.39 7.53
N ARG A 91 16.49 -3.27 6.21
CA ARG A 91 17.27 -2.26 5.47
C ARG A 91 16.77 -0.83 5.65
N TYR A 92 15.46 -0.64 5.76
CA TYR A 92 14.85 0.69 5.61
C TYR A 92 13.99 1.13 6.79
N ARG A 93 13.65 0.24 7.73
CA ARG A 93 12.72 0.55 8.83
C ARG A 93 13.29 0.28 10.22
N GLY A 94 14.52 -0.23 10.32
CA GLY A 94 15.20 -0.49 11.59
C GLY A 94 14.63 -1.65 12.40
N TYR A 95 13.85 -2.54 11.78
CA TYR A 95 13.33 -3.74 12.45
C TYR A 95 14.24 -4.93 12.22
N SER A 96 14.48 -5.73 13.25
CA SER A 96 15.13 -7.03 13.04
C SER A 96 14.21 -8.00 12.29
N ALA A 97 14.79 -9.08 11.75
CA ALA A 97 14.01 -10.17 11.19
C ALA A 97 13.03 -10.75 12.23
N LEU A 98 13.46 -10.89 13.49
CA LEU A 98 12.62 -11.38 14.60
C LEU A 98 11.44 -10.45 14.89
N ASP A 99 11.66 -9.13 14.89
CA ASP A 99 10.58 -8.15 15.09
C ASP A 99 9.54 -8.24 13.98
N THR A 100 9.99 -8.44 12.74
CA THR A 100 9.12 -8.60 11.58
C THR A 100 8.29 -9.87 11.69
N MET A 101 8.90 -11.01 12.06
CA MET A 101 8.19 -12.27 12.26
C MET A 101 7.14 -12.16 13.36
N ARG A 102 7.47 -11.53 14.50
CA ARG A 102 6.52 -11.31 15.61
C ARG A 102 5.29 -10.49 15.18
N ARG A 103 5.46 -9.55 14.25
CA ARG A 103 4.38 -8.70 13.73
C ARG A 103 3.57 -9.36 12.61
N TRP A 104 4.10 -10.40 11.98
CA TRP A 104 3.51 -11.00 10.78
C TRP A 104 2.06 -11.45 10.96
N PRO A 105 1.65 -12.11 12.07
CA PRO A 105 0.25 -12.48 12.26
C PRO A 105 -0.68 -11.26 12.28
N SER A 106 -0.27 -10.16 12.92
CA SER A 106 -1.05 -8.92 12.94
C SER A 106 -1.16 -8.27 11.56
N VAL A 107 -0.09 -8.31 10.76
CA VAL A 107 -0.13 -7.84 9.36
C VAL A 107 -1.14 -8.65 8.57
N ARG A 108 -1.11 -9.98 8.67
CA ARG A 108 -2.05 -10.89 7.98
C ARG A 108 -3.49 -10.62 8.35
N LEU A 109 -3.76 -10.46 9.65
CA LEU A 109 -5.09 -10.11 10.15
C LEU A 109 -5.56 -8.76 9.57
N GLY A 110 -4.69 -7.76 9.52
CA GLY A 110 -5.01 -6.46 8.93
C GLY A 110 -5.34 -6.56 7.43
N GLU A 111 -4.63 -7.42 6.68
CA GLU A 111 -4.94 -7.68 5.26
C GLU A 111 -6.32 -8.34 5.09
N GLU A 112 -6.67 -9.31 5.93
CA GLU A 112 -7.96 -10.01 5.91
C GLU A 112 -9.16 -9.11 6.22
N ILE A 113 -8.98 -8.13 7.10
CA ILE A 113 -10.07 -7.23 7.49
C ILE A 113 -10.16 -6.01 6.55
N HIS A 114 -9.03 -5.51 6.07
CA HIS A 114 -8.99 -4.16 5.47
C HIS A 114 -8.50 -4.11 4.02
N ILE A 115 -8.07 -5.23 3.43
CA ILE A 115 -7.52 -5.26 2.06
C ILE A 115 -8.27 -6.26 1.20
N PHE A 116 -8.25 -7.55 1.57
CA PHE A 116 -8.86 -8.61 0.75
C PHE A 116 -10.37 -8.42 0.53
N PRO A 117 -11.16 -7.93 1.50
CA PRO A 117 -12.59 -7.68 1.28
C PRO A 117 -12.87 -6.63 0.20
N PHE A 118 -11.91 -5.74 -0.09
CA PHE A 118 -12.07 -4.66 -1.05
C PHE A 118 -11.35 -4.92 -2.39
N GLN A 119 -10.77 -6.11 -2.60
CA GLN A 119 -10.10 -6.39 -3.88
C GLN A 119 -11.10 -6.37 -5.05
N GLU A 120 -12.32 -6.88 -4.84
CA GLU A 120 -13.41 -6.90 -5.83
C GLU A 120 -13.95 -5.52 -6.19
N GLU A 121 -13.53 -4.47 -5.48
CA GLU A 121 -13.83 -3.07 -5.84
C GLU A 121 -12.98 -2.59 -7.02
N ALA A 122 -11.94 -3.33 -7.41
CA ALA A 122 -11.03 -2.92 -8.48
C ALA A 122 -11.64 -3.09 -9.88
N ASP A 123 -11.40 -2.12 -10.75
CA ASP A 123 -11.76 -2.20 -12.17
C ASP A 123 -10.79 -3.10 -12.94
N VAL A 124 -9.53 -3.15 -12.50
CA VAL A 124 -8.47 -3.98 -13.10
C VAL A 124 -7.62 -4.63 -12.02
N MET A 125 -7.28 -5.90 -12.25
CA MET A 125 -6.42 -6.71 -11.38
C MET A 125 -5.18 -7.21 -12.13
N PHE A 126 -4.03 -7.22 -11.44
CA PHE A 126 -2.74 -7.71 -11.94
C PHE A 126 -2.07 -8.69 -10.96
#